data_AF-A0AA41S1F1-F1
#
_entry.id   AF-A0AA41S1F1-F1
#
_cell.length_a   1.000
_cell.length_b   1.000
_cell.length_c   1.000
_cell.angle_alpha   90.00
_cell.angle_beta   90.00
_cell.angle_gamma   90.00
#
_symmetry.space_group_name_H-M   'P 1'
#
loop_
_entity.id
_entity.type
_entity.pdbx_description
1 polymer ?
#
loop_
_entity_poly.entity_id
_entity_poly.type
_entity_poly.pdbx_seq_one_letter_code
_entity_poly.pdbx_strand_id
1 'polypeptide(L)'
;MDYGRYLVISLGTGTRKDEEKYTSEKAAKWNILSWLIKGASTPLIDVFTQASADMVDYHISVAFQALRSEANYLRIQDDSLTGTLASIDVATKENMNNLVKVGDALLKKPVTRMNLQTGQAEPIENGGTNEEALKR
;
A
#
# COMPACT_ATOMS: atom_id res chain seq x y z
N MET A 1 23.01 9.59 -9.39
CA MET A 1 21.82 10.36 -8.96
C MET A 1 22.08 10.84 -7.55
N ASP A 2 21.63 12.03 -7.19
CA ASP A 2 21.79 12.61 -5.85
C ASP A 2 20.40 12.78 -5.25
N TYR A 3 19.99 11.80 -4.45
CA TYR A 3 18.64 11.72 -3.90
C TYR A 3 18.43 12.66 -2.68
N GLY A 4 19.51 13.19 -2.09
CA GLY A 4 19.43 14.17 -1.01
C GLY A 4 18.84 15.51 -1.43
N ARG A 5 18.79 15.80 -2.74
CA ARG A 5 18.15 17.01 -3.33
C ARG A 5 16.68 16.85 -3.67
N TYR A 6 16.11 15.65 -3.57
CA TYR A 6 14.70 15.39 -3.84
C TYR A 6 13.96 15.17 -2.53
N LEU A 7 12.74 15.69 -2.42
CA LEU A 7 11.75 15.30 -1.42
C LEU A 7 10.61 14.61 -2.18
N VAL A 8 10.26 13.39 -1.80
CA VAL A 8 9.26 12.57 -2.50
C VAL A 8 8.20 12.10 -1.52
N ILE A 9 6.96 12.51 -1.78
CA ILE A 9 5.76 12.02 -1.09
C ILE A 9 5.06 11.06 -2.04
N SER A 10 4.91 9.81 -1.61
CA SER A 10 4.21 8.75 -2.34
C SER A 10 2.93 8.38 -1.60
N LEU A 11 1.79 8.65 -2.22
CA LEU A 11 0.48 8.33 -1.66
C LEU A 11 -0.08 7.08 -2.33
N GLY A 12 -0.58 6.14 -1.53
CA GLY A 12 -1.34 4.99 -2.01
C GLY A 12 -2.83 5.14 -1.72
N THR A 13 -3.66 4.43 -2.50
CA THR A 13 -5.12 4.38 -2.32
C THR A 13 -5.55 3.33 -1.30
N GLY A 14 -4.60 2.81 -0.53
CA GLY A 14 -4.75 1.63 0.31
C GLY A 14 -4.73 0.32 -0.49
N THR A 15 -4.50 -0.77 0.23
CA THR A 15 -4.58 -2.14 -0.22
C THR A 15 -5.53 -2.91 0.69
N ARG A 16 -6.16 -3.94 0.13
CA ARG A 16 -6.92 -4.90 0.91
C ARG A 16 -6.01 -5.54 1.95
N LYS A 17 -6.49 -5.69 3.19
CA LYS A 17 -5.85 -6.49 4.23
C LYS A 17 -5.49 -7.87 3.67
N ASP A 18 -4.31 -8.37 4.03
CA ASP A 18 -3.92 -9.70 3.62
C ASP A 18 -4.85 -10.74 4.25
N GLU A 19 -5.70 -11.33 3.39
CA GLU A 19 -6.75 -12.29 3.73
C GLU A 19 -6.35 -13.71 3.29
N GLU A 20 -5.11 -13.92 2.81
CA GLU A 20 -4.60 -15.20 2.28
C GLU A 20 -5.58 -15.89 1.31
N LYS A 21 -6.26 -15.08 0.47
CA LYS A 21 -7.47 -15.49 -0.29
C LYS A 21 -7.30 -16.77 -1.10
N TYR A 22 -6.09 -17.01 -1.60
CA TYR A 22 -5.79 -18.06 -2.56
C TYR A 22 -4.54 -18.84 -2.13
N THR A 23 -4.65 -20.17 -2.10
CA THR A 23 -3.48 -21.05 -1.97
C THR A 23 -3.03 -21.52 -3.35
N SER A 24 -1.76 -21.88 -3.50
CA SER A 24 -1.21 -22.45 -4.74
C SER A 24 -2.00 -23.68 -5.21
N GLU A 25 -2.43 -24.53 -4.29
CA GLU A 25 -3.25 -25.73 -4.53
C GLU A 25 -4.64 -25.40 -5.11
N LYS A 26 -5.25 -24.30 -4.67
CA LYS A 26 -6.50 -23.77 -5.23
C LYS A 26 -6.25 -23.19 -6.62
N ALA A 27 -5.18 -22.40 -6.78
CA ALA A 27 -4.82 -21.72 -8.03
C ALA A 27 -4.41 -22.68 -9.16
N ALA A 28 -3.75 -23.79 -8.82
CA ALA A 28 -3.35 -24.83 -9.78
C ALA A 28 -4.54 -25.47 -10.55
N LYS A 29 -5.77 -25.30 -10.06
CA LYS A 29 -7.00 -25.79 -10.69
C LYS A 29 -7.74 -24.73 -11.50
N TRP A 30 -7.16 -23.54 -11.68
CA TRP A 30 -7.82 -22.42 -12.36
C TRP A 30 -7.58 -22.43 -13.87
N ASN A 31 -8.66 -22.19 -14.62
CA ASN A 31 -8.61 -21.84 -16.04
C ASN A 31 -8.46 -20.32 -16.23
N ILE A 32 -8.26 -19.86 -17.46
CA ILE A 32 -8.09 -18.43 -17.80
C ILE A 32 -9.25 -17.57 -17.26
N LEU A 33 -10.50 -18.05 -17.39
CA LEU A 33 -11.66 -17.34 -16.83
C LEU A 33 -11.57 -17.18 -15.31
N SER A 34 -11.11 -18.21 -14.58
CA SER A 34 -10.90 -18.15 -13.12
C SER A 34 -9.76 -17.22 -12.69
N TRP A 35 -8.79 -16.95 -13.57
CA TRP A 35 -7.74 -15.95 -13.33
C TRP A 35 -8.23 -14.52 -13.58
N LEU A 36 -9.15 -14.34 -14.54
CA LEU A 36 -9.74 -13.04 -14.86
C LEU A 36 -10.87 -12.65 -13.88
N ILE A 37 -11.77 -13.58 -13.56
CA ILE A 37 -12.96 -13.35 -12.74
C ILE A 37 -13.19 -14.56 -11.82
N LYS A 38 -13.21 -14.32 -10.50
CA LYS A 38 -13.46 -15.37 -9.51
C LYS A 38 -14.36 -14.87 -8.37
N GLY A 39 -15.66 -15.14 -8.49
CA GLY A 39 -16.66 -14.53 -7.60
C GLY A 39 -16.69 -13.01 -7.82
N ALA A 40 -16.66 -12.24 -6.72
CA ALA A 40 -16.56 -10.78 -6.75
C ALA A 40 -15.10 -10.30 -6.65
N SER A 41 -14.18 -10.89 -7.42
CA SER A 41 -12.75 -10.53 -7.42
C SER A 41 -12.10 -10.83 -8.77
N THR A 42 -10.99 -10.16 -9.07
CA THR A 42 -10.29 -10.19 -10.36
C THR A 42 -8.82 -10.64 -10.17
N PRO A 43 -8.55 -11.92 -9.86
CA PRO A 43 -7.29 -12.33 -9.23
C PRO A 43 -6.01 -11.87 -9.93
N LEU A 44 -5.96 -11.91 -11.27
CA LEU A 44 -4.80 -11.46 -12.04
C LEU A 44 -4.56 -9.95 -11.92
N ILE A 45 -5.63 -9.14 -11.90
CA ILE A 45 -5.56 -7.67 -11.74
C ILE A 45 -5.20 -7.32 -10.31
N ASP A 46 -5.84 -7.98 -9.33
CA ASP A 46 -5.54 -7.79 -7.90
C ASP A 46 -4.05 -8.04 -7.62
N VAL A 47 -3.51 -9.21 -8.04
CA VAL A 47 -2.09 -9.56 -7.85
C VAL A 47 -1.16 -8.59 -8.59
N PHE A 48 -1.47 -8.24 -9.85
CA PHE A 48 -0.61 -7.33 -10.63
C PHE A 48 -0.56 -5.93 -10.03
N THR A 49 -1.70 -5.38 -9.60
CA THR A 49 -1.77 -4.03 -9.03
C THR A 49 -1.13 -3.93 -7.65
N GLN A 50 -1.32 -4.94 -6.79
CA GLN A 50 -0.63 -5.05 -5.50
C GLN A 50 0.89 -5.17 -5.70
N ALA A 51 1.35 -6.18 -6.45
CA ALA A 51 2.78 -6.39 -6.68
C ALA A 51 3.45 -5.19 -7.35
N SER A 52 2.75 -4.45 -8.23
CA SER A 52 3.29 -3.22 -8.82
C SER A 52 3.44 -2.09 -7.79
N ALA A 53 2.54 -1.97 -6.82
CA ALA A 53 2.65 -0.97 -5.76
C ALA A 53 3.82 -1.29 -4.82
N ASP A 54 3.92 -2.54 -4.38
CA ASP A 54 4.96 -3.03 -3.47
C ASP A 54 6.35 -2.92 -4.12
N MET A 55 6.47 -3.30 -5.39
CA MET A 55 7.73 -3.21 -6.13
C MET A 55 8.19 -1.76 -6.32
N VAL A 56 7.29 -0.81 -6.58
CA VAL A 56 7.66 0.60 -6.71
C VAL A 56 8.14 1.17 -5.37
N ASP A 57 7.42 0.89 -4.28
CA ASP A 57 7.78 1.34 -2.94
C ASP A 57 9.12 0.74 -2.49
N TYR A 58 9.34 -0.57 -2.73
CA TYR A 58 10.62 -1.23 -2.47
C TYR A 58 11.77 -0.61 -3.25
N HIS A 59 11.64 -0.42 -4.58
CA HIS A 59 12.72 0.14 -5.40
C HIS A 59 13.07 1.59 -5.02
N ILE A 60 12.06 2.42 -4.71
CA ILE A 60 12.30 3.79 -4.25
C ILE A 60 12.96 3.77 -2.87
N SER A 61 12.48 2.94 -1.95
CA SER A 61 13.05 2.76 -0.62
C SER A 61 14.52 2.32 -0.68
N VAL A 62 14.88 1.35 -1.54
CA VAL A 62 16.27 0.95 -1.79
C VAL A 62 17.10 2.14 -2.27
N ALA A 63 16.61 2.92 -3.25
CA ALA A 63 17.35 4.04 -3.82
C ALA A 63 17.64 5.15 -2.80
N PHE A 64 16.65 5.52 -1.96
CA PHE A 64 16.84 6.53 -0.93
C PHE A 64 17.68 6.02 0.26
N GLN A 65 17.47 4.78 0.74
CA GLN A 65 18.25 4.21 1.85
C GLN A 65 19.72 3.97 1.48
N ALA A 66 20.01 3.45 0.27
CA ALA A 66 21.38 3.24 -0.20
C ALA A 66 22.20 4.55 -0.28
N LEU A 67 21.52 5.69 -0.39
CA LEU A 67 22.10 7.02 -0.47
C LEU A 67 21.90 7.85 0.81
N ARG A 68 21.55 7.21 1.94
CA ARG A 68 21.35 7.84 3.27
C ARG A 68 20.40 9.04 3.24
N SER A 69 19.39 8.94 2.38
CA SER A 69 18.40 9.98 2.10
C SER A 69 16.98 9.54 2.47
N GLU A 70 16.83 8.46 3.24
CA GLU A 70 15.55 7.84 3.59
C GLU A 70 14.59 8.70 4.44
N ALA A 71 15.06 9.84 4.95
CA ALA A 71 14.20 10.87 5.54
C ALA A 71 13.45 11.69 4.47
N ASN A 72 13.95 11.73 3.24
CA ASN A 72 13.38 12.48 2.12
C ASN A 72 12.30 11.70 1.34
N TYR A 73 12.04 10.44 1.72
CA TYR A 73 10.99 9.62 1.13
C TYR A 73 9.91 9.32 2.15
N LEU A 74 8.70 9.84 1.91
CA LEU A 74 7.52 9.61 2.72
C LEU A 74 6.51 8.79 1.93
N ARG A 75 6.28 7.53 2.34
CA ARG A 75 5.20 6.68 1.83
C ARG A 75 4.03 6.74 2.81
N ILE A 76 2.83 7.06 2.30
CA ILE A 76 1.59 6.97 3.07
C ILE A 76 0.67 5.97 2.35
N GLN A 77 0.35 4.87 3.03
CA GLN A 77 -0.44 3.76 2.53
C GLN A 77 -1.23 3.13 3.68
N ASP A 78 -2.42 2.63 3.39
CA ASP A 78 -3.21 1.82 4.33
C ASP A 78 -3.29 0.37 3.84
N ASP A 79 -2.74 -0.58 4.58
CA ASP A 79 -2.71 -2.01 4.26
C ASP A 79 -3.84 -2.80 4.95
N SER A 80 -4.81 -2.11 5.56
CA SER A 80 -5.79 -2.69 6.49
C SER A 80 -7.24 -2.65 5.97
N LEU A 81 -7.46 -2.29 4.70
CA LEU A 81 -8.81 -2.14 4.14
C LEU A 81 -9.55 -3.48 4.04
N THR A 82 -10.80 -3.51 4.47
CA THR A 82 -11.66 -4.71 4.43
C THR A 82 -13.04 -4.42 3.83
N GLY A 83 -13.69 -5.44 3.27
CA GLY A 83 -15.05 -5.31 2.73
C GLY A 83 -15.14 -4.30 1.58
N THR A 84 -16.17 -3.45 1.58
CA THR A 84 -16.41 -2.46 0.51
C THR A 84 -15.33 -1.38 0.42
N LEU A 85 -14.60 -1.11 1.50
CA LEU A 85 -13.47 -0.16 1.50
C LEU A 85 -12.32 -0.67 0.62
N ALA A 86 -12.20 -1.99 0.44
CA ALA A 86 -11.20 -2.63 -0.41
C ALA A 86 -11.74 -3.03 -1.80
N SER A 87 -12.84 -2.40 -2.24
CA SER A 87 -13.43 -2.58 -3.57
C SER A 87 -13.20 -1.33 -4.43
N ILE A 88 -12.83 -1.54 -5.69
CA ILE A 88 -12.44 -0.46 -6.63
C ILE A 88 -13.67 0.18 -7.30
N ASP A 89 -14.80 -0.52 -7.28
CA ASP A 89 -16.04 -0.25 -8.03
C ASP A 89 -17.24 0.22 -7.15
N VAL A 90 -17.13 0.15 -5.83
CA VAL A 90 -18.24 0.48 -4.90
C VAL A 90 -18.28 1.98 -4.59
N ALA A 91 -18.77 2.77 -5.54
CA ALA A 91 -18.89 4.23 -5.46
C ALA A 91 -20.15 4.73 -4.72
N THR A 92 -20.64 4.02 -3.69
CA THR A 92 -21.80 4.48 -2.91
C THR A 92 -21.42 5.68 -2.02
N LYS A 93 -22.37 6.59 -1.77
CA LYS A 93 -22.14 7.76 -0.89
C LYS A 93 -21.64 7.36 0.50
N GLU A 94 -22.15 6.23 1.02
CA GLU A 94 -21.71 5.65 2.29
C GLU A 94 -20.24 5.18 2.22
N ASN A 95 -19.88 4.41 1.19
CA ASN A 95 -18.52 3.88 1.05
C ASN A 95 -17.50 5.03 0.86
N MET A 96 -17.83 6.02 0.03
CA MET A 96 -17.00 7.23 -0.15
C MET A 96 -16.82 8.01 1.17
N ASN A 97 -17.88 8.22 1.94
CA ASN A 97 -17.79 8.87 3.26
C ASN A 97 -16.95 8.06 4.25
N ASN A 98 -16.96 6.72 4.16
CA ASN A 98 -16.14 5.87 5.02
C ASN A 98 -14.67 5.86 4.57
N LEU A 99 -14.38 5.94 3.27
CA LEU A 99 -13.02 6.13 2.74
C LEU A 99 -12.40 7.47 3.18
N VAL A 100 -13.18 8.55 3.27
CA VAL A 100 -12.72 9.83 3.86
C VAL A 100 -12.27 9.64 5.31
N LYS A 101 -13.08 8.95 6.14
CA LYS A 101 -12.71 8.65 7.54
C LYS A 101 -11.44 7.80 7.65
N VAL A 102 -11.22 6.89 6.69
CA VAL A 102 -9.96 6.11 6.64
C VAL A 102 -8.77 7.03 6.35
N GLY A 103 -8.90 7.98 5.41
CA GLY A 103 -7.89 9.01 5.17
C GLY A 103 -7.61 9.86 6.41
N ASP A 104 -8.65 10.35 7.09
CA ASP A 104 -8.54 11.13 8.33
C ASP A 104 -7.84 10.33 9.46
N ALA A 105 -8.13 9.03 9.57
CA ALA A 105 -7.47 8.15 10.53
C ALA A 105 -6.01 7.84 10.14
N LEU A 106 -5.72 7.70 8.84
CA LEU A 106 -4.38 7.43 8.30
C LEU A 106 -3.41 8.59 8.59
N LEU A 107 -3.89 9.84 8.62
CA LEU A 107 -3.12 11.00 9.08
C LEU A 107 -2.63 10.85 10.53
N LYS A 108 -3.36 10.12 11.38
CA LYS A 108 -3.01 9.89 12.80
C LYS A 108 -2.18 8.63 13.03
N LYS A 109 -2.03 7.75 12.03
CA LYS A 109 -1.12 6.60 12.09
C LYS A 109 0.35 7.06 12.12
N PRO A 110 1.27 6.28 12.74
CA PRO A 110 2.69 6.58 12.72
C PRO A 110 3.24 6.54 11.29
N VAL A 111 4.30 7.30 11.03
CA VAL A 111 5.07 7.18 9.78
C VAL A 111 5.73 5.79 9.74
N THR A 112 5.60 5.11 8.59
CA THR A 112 6.27 3.83 8.33
C THR A 112 7.39 3.97 7.32
N ARG A 113 8.27 2.97 7.26
CA ARG A 113 9.31 2.83 6.25
C ARG A 113 9.41 1.36 5.82
N MET A 114 9.67 1.13 4.54
CA MET A 114 9.99 -0.21 4.02
C MET A 114 11.26 -0.76 4.68
N ASN A 115 11.12 -1.85 5.42
CA ASN A 115 12.23 -2.67 5.88
C ASN A 115 12.69 -3.55 4.70
N LEU A 116 13.91 -3.30 4.21
CA LEU A 116 14.44 -3.96 3.01
C LEU A 116 14.74 -5.45 3.18
N GLN A 117 14.79 -5.95 4.42
CA GLN A 117 15.01 -7.36 4.74
C GLN A 117 13.70 -8.15 4.83
N THR A 118 12.63 -7.55 5.38
CA THR A 118 11.31 -8.20 5.51
C THR A 118 10.41 -7.93 4.30
N GLY A 119 10.64 -6.83 3.57
CA GLY A 119 9.77 -6.36 2.50
C GLY A 119 8.47 -5.74 3.02
N GLN A 120 8.40 -5.38 4.30
CA GLN A 120 7.20 -4.84 4.96
C GLN A 120 7.39 -3.39 5.41
N ALA A 121 6.30 -2.64 5.47
CA ALA A 121 6.29 -1.28 5.99
C ALA A 121 6.21 -1.29 7.53
N GLU A 122 7.26 -0.86 8.21
CA GLU A 122 7.37 -0.90 9.66
C GLU A 122 7.37 0.53 10.25
N PRO A 123 6.72 0.79 11.41
CA PRO A 123 6.73 2.12 12.04
C PRO A 123 8.15 2.61 12.37
N ILE A 124 8.43 3.87 12.05
CA ILE A 124 9.71 4.49 12.42
C ILE A 124 9.66 4.88 13.91
N GLU A 125 10.58 4.34 14.71
CA GLU A 125 10.71 4.72 16.11
C GLU A 125 10.95 6.24 16.25
N ASN A 126 10.14 6.91 17.06
CA ASN A 126 10.13 8.37 17.23
C ASN A 126 9.89 9.17 15.92
N GLY A 127 9.37 8.54 14.86
CA GLY A 127 9.10 9.20 13.56
C GLY A 127 7.97 10.25 13.59
N GLY A 128 7.03 10.11 14.53
CA GLY A 128 5.80 10.89 14.60
C GLY A 128 4.69 10.30 13.73
N THR A 129 3.63 11.09 13.52
CA THR A 129 2.46 10.75 12.71
C THR A 129 2.59 11.25 11.26
N ASN A 130 1.79 10.67 10.36
CA ASN A 130 1.71 11.11 8.97
C ASN A 130 1.31 12.60 8.85
N GLU A 131 0.42 13.10 9.71
CA GLU A 131 0.05 14.53 9.75
C GLU A 131 1.23 15.43 10.12
N GLU A 132 2.08 15.03 11.07
CA GLU A 132 3.27 15.79 11.45
C GLU A 132 4.34 15.75 10.37
N ALA A 133 4.51 14.60 9.68
CA ALA A 133 5.45 14.47 8.58
C ALA A 133 5.07 15.34 7.37
N LEU A 134 3.77 15.48 7.06
CA LEU A 134 3.26 16.33 5.99
C LEU A 134 3.39 17.85 6.26
N LYS A 135 3.79 18.26 7.48
CA LYS A 135 3.97 19.66 7.89
C LYS A 135 5.44 20.08 8.03
N ARG A 136 6.39 19.18 7.73
CA ARG A 136 7.84 19.44 7.76
C ARG A 136 8.35 19.89 6.39
#